data_AF-A0A9D8RNX2-F1
#
_entry.id   AF-A0A9D8RNX2-F1
#
_cell.length_a   1.000
_cell.length_b   1.000
_cell.length_c   1.000
_cell.angle_alpha   90.00
_cell.angle_beta   90.00
_cell.angle_gamma   90.00
#
_symmetry.space_group_name_H-M   'P 1'
#
loop_
_entity.id
_entity.type
_entity.pdbx_description
1 polymer ?
#
loop_
_entity_poly.entity_id
_entity_poly.type
_entity_poly.pdbx_seq_one_letter_code
_entity_poly.pdbx_strand_id
1 'polypeptide(L)'
;MAHRPFLKTVLTVLLATSALLARGGTFTSSDGAFTLDMPSGWTDVKTPPAGSVLSIQKKSSRIDVKTADCTTETCIEGKINADLADVKRKKMQVVGNTYTGEEIKRIEFSTGEPFFYISFFTPKNDFGAGYFLINGKAYSILAKDLSYAETDLIFSFISPRKTEEETPSLEMAVNDPRAYNIAALPAVAEETLSAPVEAAAPAKEKPAETKPAPKSAKKSGFFAKLKKQLANVKLNTLLSPNMPPYVRKMGHGFDALIVLAFLFAGLQLAALAVRLFVRRQTPDAPANPNSLYPIRFTRLYGTPSLIFRAKDNQGNILISLSARWDSLFLFTGLTLVGLTFLTLAAAGISENARLLPLSAFTYNTLYSACSLAIPLGLLIFFCGVVWSQLVLREITLFDRKGQKAAVVLQKGFGLLQERYEIYFARSKDVLTVTRKRFSMRRQWKLFDREGHLLAEITETSAARSILRKLCGHLWGFLRADYSVAGQMDSCGYIQNAHAAFDRFTCTLDKPQALNARDMLAVSLLINIRDKDKWYPWFN
;
A
#
# COMPACT_ATOMS: atom_id res chain seq x y z
N MET A 1 -15.11 43.81 24.42
CA MET A 1 -13.79 43.42 23.86
C MET A 1 -13.13 42.38 24.77
N ALA A 2 -13.45 41.08 24.66
CA ALA A 2 -12.87 40.07 25.58
C ALA A 2 -12.71 38.62 25.05
N HIS A 3 -12.81 38.35 23.74
CA HIS A 3 -12.73 36.96 23.21
C HIS A 3 -11.70 36.72 22.09
N ARG A 4 -10.78 37.67 21.85
CA ARG A 4 -9.61 37.44 20.96
C ARG A 4 -8.53 36.46 21.46
N PRO A 5 -8.37 36.13 22.77
CA PRO A 5 -7.26 35.25 23.16
C PRO A 5 -7.52 33.78 22.81
N PHE A 6 -8.76 33.28 22.87
CA PHE A 6 -9.01 31.84 22.77
C PHE A 6 -8.72 31.26 21.37
N LEU A 7 -9.11 31.95 20.29
CA LEU A 7 -8.86 31.50 18.92
C LEU A 7 -7.38 31.59 18.53
N LYS A 8 -6.68 32.64 18.98
CA LYS A 8 -5.22 32.74 18.85
C LYS A 8 -4.56 31.61 19.62
N THR A 9 -5.02 31.29 20.84
CA THR A 9 -4.47 30.23 21.68
C THR A 9 -4.72 28.85 21.07
N VAL A 10 -5.90 28.56 20.51
CA VAL A 10 -6.18 27.25 19.88
C VAL A 10 -5.41 27.09 18.56
N LEU A 11 -5.31 28.15 17.74
CA LEU A 11 -4.56 28.09 16.48
C LEU A 11 -3.04 28.06 16.72
N THR A 12 -2.52 28.80 17.71
CA THR A 12 -1.12 28.67 18.15
C THR A 12 -0.86 27.36 18.86
N VAL A 13 -1.82 26.78 19.59
CA VAL A 13 -1.67 25.44 20.17
C VAL A 13 -1.70 24.37 19.07
N LEU A 14 -2.53 24.48 18.02
CA LEU A 14 -2.51 23.53 16.88
C LEU A 14 -1.26 23.67 15.99
N LEU A 15 -0.80 24.90 15.73
CA LEU A 15 0.44 25.16 14.97
C LEU A 15 1.69 24.87 15.82
N ALA A 16 1.66 25.12 17.14
CA ALA A 16 2.75 24.75 18.04
C ALA A 16 2.77 23.25 18.32
N THR A 17 1.63 22.54 18.43
CA THR A 17 1.63 21.07 18.59
C THR A 17 2.09 20.35 17.34
N SER A 18 1.82 20.87 16.15
CA SER A 18 2.39 20.31 14.91
C SER A 18 3.88 20.68 14.72
N ALA A 19 4.33 21.86 15.16
CA ALA A 19 5.74 22.24 15.12
C ALA A 19 6.61 21.70 16.30
N LEU A 20 6.01 21.39 17.45
CA LEU A 20 6.70 20.85 18.64
C LEU A 20 6.84 19.33 18.60
N LEU A 21 6.07 18.62 17.76
CA LEU A 21 6.13 17.16 17.68
C LEU A 21 7.20 16.63 16.70
N ALA A 22 7.96 17.48 16.02
CA ALA A 22 9.01 17.03 15.11
C ALA A 22 10.24 17.97 15.02
N ARG A 23 10.81 18.37 16.17
CA ARG A 23 12.22 18.80 16.18
C ARG A 23 13.10 17.55 16.24
N GLY A 24 13.38 16.97 15.08
CA GLY A 24 14.50 16.05 14.93
C GLY A 24 15.80 16.81 15.20
N GLY A 25 16.76 16.15 15.84
CA GLY A 25 18.10 16.69 16.07
C GLY A 25 19.11 15.91 15.23
N THR A 26 19.92 16.61 14.46
CA THR A 26 21.07 16.03 13.77
C THR A 26 22.28 16.13 14.69
N PHE A 27 22.85 14.98 15.05
CA PHE A 27 24.02 14.89 15.90
C PHE A 27 25.25 14.58 15.05
N THR A 28 26.26 15.44 15.11
CA THR A 28 27.50 15.27 14.34
C THR A 28 28.55 14.59 15.20
N SER A 29 29.27 13.63 14.65
CA SER A 29 30.41 13.03 15.34
C SER A 29 31.48 14.09 15.65
N SER A 30 32.23 13.91 16.73
CA SER A 30 33.26 14.86 17.17
C SER A 30 34.39 15.03 16.15
N ASP A 31 34.61 14.02 15.30
CA ASP A 31 35.56 14.05 14.19
C ASP A 31 34.93 14.50 12.85
N GLY A 32 33.63 14.83 12.85
CA GLY A 32 32.91 15.37 11.69
C GLY A 32 32.67 14.38 10.53
N ALA A 33 33.02 13.10 10.71
CA ALA A 33 32.93 12.08 9.66
C ALA A 33 31.49 11.69 9.30
N PHE A 34 30.57 11.72 10.27
CA PHE A 34 29.17 11.33 10.04
C PHE A 34 28.20 12.13 10.89
N THR A 35 26.94 12.08 10.47
CA THR A 35 25.81 12.62 11.20
C THR A 35 24.81 11.52 11.53
N LEU A 36 24.13 11.66 12.66
CA LEU A 36 23.07 10.77 13.09
C LEU A 36 21.80 11.60 13.32
N ASP A 37 20.80 11.36 12.48
CA ASP A 37 19.50 12.03 12.57
C ASP A 37 18.60 11.30 13.58
N MET A 38 18.21 12.00 14.64
CA MET A 38 17.44 11.43 15.73
C MET A 38 16.09 12.12 15.90
N PRO A 39 15.04 11.38 16.32
CA PRO A 39 13.77 11.99 16.69
C PRO A 39 13.94 12.92 17.91
N SER A 40 12.92 13.71 18.22
CA SER A 40 12.99 14.64 19.36
C SER A 40 13.26 13.93 20.70
N GLY A 41 13.95 14.65 21.60
CA GLY A 41 14.21 14.23 22.98
C GLY A 41 15.53 13.49 23.21
N TRP A 42 16.38 13.36 22.20
CA TRP A 42 17.78 12.95 22.37
C TRP A 42 18.66 14.15 22.72
N THR A 43 19.67 13.93 23.55
CA THR A 43 20.64 14.95 23.99
C THR A 43 22.02 14.34 24.10
N ASP A 44 23.07 15.14 23.88
CA ASP A 44 24.45 14.71 24.11
C ASP A 44 24.68 14.33 25.58
N VAL A 45 25.44 13.27 25.79
CA VAL A 45 25.82 12.83 27.13
C VAL A 45 26.91 13.78 27.66
N LYS A 46 26.64 14.44 28.79
CA LYS A 46 27.57 15.40 29.42
C LYS A 46 28.95 14.80 29.74
N THR A 47 28.98 13.51 30.06
CA THR A 47 30.20 12.75 30.37
C THR A 47 30.26 11.50 29.48
N PRO A 48 30.73 11.64 28.22
CA PRO A 48 30.79 10.52 27.29
C PRO A 48 31.83 9.48 27.75
N PRO A 49 31.71 8.20 27.35
CA PRO A 49 32.72 7.19 27.65
C PRO A 49 34.05 7.57 26.99
N ALA A 50 35.18 7.17 27.60
CA ALA A 50 36.48 7.38 26.99
C ALA A 50 36.55 6.79 25.57
N GLY A 51 37.04 7.59 24.62
CA GLY A 51 37.17 7.23 23.20
C GLY A 51 35.87 7.32 22.39
N SER A 52 34.79 7.89 22.94
CA SER A 52 33.54 8.10 22.19
C SER A 52 33.66 9.30 21.26
N VAL A 53 33.32 9.10 19.98
CA VAL A 53 33.19 10.16 18.98
C VAL A 53 31.77 10.72 18.93
N LEU A 54 30.77 9.96 19.38
CA LEU A 54 29.41 10.44 19.57
C LEU A 54 28.78 9.68 20.74
N SER A 55 28.10 10.38 21.65
CA SER A 55 27.40 9.76 22.78
C SER A 55 26.12 10.52 23.05
N ILE A 56 24.97 9.88 22.82
CA ILE A 56 23.65 10.51 22.95
C ILE A 56 22.75 9.66 23.84
N GLN A 57 21.82 10.31 24.54
CA GLN A 57 20.89 9.66 25.44
C GLN A 57 19.48 10.24 25.35
N LYS A 58 18.49 9.37 25.59
CA LYS A 58 17.06 9.70 25.75
C LYS A 58 16.47 8.82 26.85
N LYS A 59 16.20 9.41 28.01
CA LYS A 59 15.77 8.67 29.22
C LYS A 59 16.79 7.58 29.59
N SER A 60 16.39 6.31 29.60
CA SER A 60 17.28 5.16 29.84
C SER A 60 18.04 4.72 28.58
N SER A 61 17.54 5.06 27.39
CA SER A 61 18.15 4.68 26.11
C SER A 61 19.41 5.47 25.85
N ARG A 62 20.47 4.80 25.40
CA ARG A 62 21.79 5.39 25.17
C ARG A 62 22.44 4.82 23.93
N ILE A 63 23.13 5.66 23.17
CA ILE A 63 23.93 5.25 22.01
C ILE A 63 25.32 5.84 22.17
N ASP A 64 26.33 4.98 22.12
CA ASP A 64 27.74 5.36 22.15
C ASP A 64 28.42 4.86 20.87
N VAL A 65 29.10 5.76 20.17
CA VAL A 65 29.91 5.45 18.99
C VAL A 65 31.37 5.73 19.31
N LYS A 66 32.25 4.78 19.02
CA LYS A 66 33.70 4.86 19.22
C LYS A 66 34.45 4.52 17.94
N THR A 67 35.66 5.03 17.80
CA THR A 67 36.57 4.57 16.75
C THR A 67 36.99 3.12 17.01
N ALA A 68 37.12 2.33 15.95
CA ALA A 68 37.60 0.96 16.02
C ALA A 68 38.86 0.80 15.19
N ASP A 69 39.83 0.03 15.68
CA ASP A 69 41.07 -0.28 14.97
C ASP A 69 40.79 -1.30 13.84
N CYS A 70 40.20 -0.83 12.74
CA CYS A 70 39.92 -1.59 11.52
C CYS A 70 39.86 -0.62 10.32
N THR A 71 40.26 -1.09 9.14
CA THR A 71 40.21 -0.32 7.89
C THR A 71 39.54 -1.06 6.73
N THR A 72 39.21 -2.35 6.90
CA THR A 72 38.62 -3.20 5.84
C THR A 72 37.30 -3.84 6.26
N GLU A 73 36.46 -4.18 5.28
CA GLU A 73 35.19 -4.90 5.48
C GLU A 73 35.41 -6.23 6.22
N THR A 74 36.42 -6.99 5.82
CA THR A 74 36.77 -8.27 6.44
C THR A 74 37.17 -8.13 7.91
N CYS A 75 37.79 -7.00 8.30
CA CYS A 75 38.16 -6.72 9.69
C CYS A 75 36.92 -6.49 10.56
N ILE A 76 35.98 -5.65 10.08
CA ILE A 76 34.74 -5.37 10.83
C ILE A 76 33.82 -6.59 10.89
N GLU A 77 33.79 -7.41 9.84
CA GLU A 77 33.07 -8.69 9.81
C GLU A 77 33.68 -9.68 10.83
N GLY A 78 35.00 -9.74 10.94
CA GLY A 78 35.68 -10.54 11.97
C GLY A 78 35.32 -10.10 13.39
N LYS A 79 35.28 -8.79 13.65
CA LYS A 79 34.93 -8.24 14.97
C LYS A 79 33.48 -8.51 15.36
N ILE A 80 32.52 -8.32 14.47
CA ILE A 80 31.11 -8.58 14.79
C ILE A 80 30.84 -10.08 15.03
N ASN A 81 31.54 -10.96 14.32
CA ASN A 81 31.48 -12.41 14.56
C ASN A 81 32.05 -12.78 15.95
N ALA A 82 33.16 -12.13 16.35
CA ALA A 82 33.73 -12.32 17.68
C ALA A 82 32.78 -11.84 18.80
N ASP A 83 32.12 -10.70 18.59
CA ASP A 83 31.12 -10.17 19.52
C ASP A 83 29.88 -11.08 19.61
N LEU A 84 29.40 -11.60 18.47
CA LEU A 84 28.32 -12.58 18.46
C LEU A 84 28.69 -13.83 19.27
N ALA A 85 29.92 -14.34 19.10
CA ALA A 85 30.41 -15.48 19.88
C ALA A 85 30.50 -15.16 21.38
N ASP A 86 30.92 -13.96 21.76
CA ASP A 86 30.94 -13.51 23.16
C ASP A 86 29.54 -13.37 23.76
N VAL A 87 28.59 -12.78 23.02
CA VAL A 87 27.18 -12.65 23.42
C VAL A 87 26.57 -14.03 23.66
N LYS A 88 26.81 -14.99 22.75
CA LYS A 88 26.37 -16.38 22.91
C LYS A 88 27.02 -17.07 24.11
N ARG A 89 28.33 -16.89 24.30
CA ARG A 89 29.07 -17.44 25.45
C ARG A 89 28.54 -16.90 26.78
N LYS A 90 28.11 -15.63 26.81
CA LYS A 90 27.46 -14.99 27.97
C LYS A 90 25.99 -15.39 28.15
N LYS A 91 25.47 -16.33 27.35
CA LYS A 91 24.08 -16.83 27.38
C LYS A 91 23.04 -15.72 27.19
N MET A 92 23.40 -14.65 26.49
CA MET A 92 22.46 -13.61 26.10
C MET A 92 21.64 -14.09 24.90
N GLN A 93 20.37 -13.68 24.82
CA GLN A 93 19.50 -14.09 23.71
C GLN A 93 19.72 -13.16 22.52
N VAL A 94 20.16 -13.72 21.40
CA VAL A 94 20.37 -12.99 20.15
C VAL A 94 19.05 -12.93 19.38
N VAL A 95 18.65 -11.73 18.98
CA VAL A 95 17.45 -11.50 18.17
C VAL A 95 17.84 -11.63 16.70
N GLY A 96 17.76 -12.85 16.18
CA GLY A 96 17.95 -13.11 14.76
C GLY A 96 16.88 -12.44 13.92
N ASN A 97 17.22 -12.14 12.67
CA ASN A 97 16.25 -11.64 11.70
C ASN A 97 15.20 -12.72 11.42
N THR A 98 13.96 -12.52 11.90
CA THR A 98 12.83 -13.44 11.65
C THR A 98 12.53 -13.68 10.16
N TYR A 99 13.05 -12.84 9.26
CA TYR A 99 12.85 -12.93 7.82
C TYR A 99 13.95 -13.73 7.10
N THR A 100 15.22 -13.61 7.50
CA THR A 100 16.36 -14.28 6.84
C THR A 100 16.92 -15.47 7.63
N GLY A 101 16.74 -15.47 8.95
CA GLY A 101 17.37 -16.42 9.88
C GLY A 101 18.81 -16.04 10.26
N GLU A 102 19.32 -14.92 9.74
CA GLU A 102 20.66 -14.44 10.04
C GLU A 102 20.68 -13.72 11.40
N GLU A 103 21.71 -14.02 12.19
CA GLU A 103 21.93 -13.38 13.48
C GLU A 103 22.72 -12.07 13.35
N ILE A 104 23.57 -11.97 12.33
CA ILE A 104 24.28 -10.76 11.95
C ILE A 104 23.55 -10.13 10.77
N LYS A 105 23.23 -8.86 10.88
CA LYS A 105 22.59 -8.09 9.82
C LYS A 105 23.61 -7.23 9.11
N ARG A 106 23.44 -7.11 7.79
CA ARG A 106 24.20 -6.21 6.92
C ARG A 106 23.27 -5.12 6.40
N ILE A 107 23.66 -3.86 6.59
CA ILE A 107 23.06 -2.68 5.95
C ILE A 107 24.14 -2.05 5.07
N GLU A 108 23.78 -1.60 3.88
CA GLU A 108 24.69 -0.83 3.02
C GLU A 108 24.30 0.65 3.12
N PHE A 109 25.26 1.51 3.43
CA PHE A 109 25.03 2.95 3.41
C PHE A 109 24.85 3.45 1.97
N SER A 110 24.31 4.67 1.81
CA SER A 110 24.21 5.32 0.50
C SER A 110 25.56 5.53 -0.20
N THR A 111 26.66 5.44 0.55
CA THR A 111 28.05 5.49 0.04
C THR A 111 28.55 4.12 -0.45
N GLY A 112 27.78 3.04 -0.29
CA GLY A 112 28.16 1.67 -0.64
C GLY A 112 28.99 0.95 0.43
N GLU A 113 29.34 1.62 1.53
CA GLU A 113 30.10 1.01 2.63
C GLU A 113 29.19 0.14 3.53
N PRO A 114 29.68 -1.04 3.98
CA PRO A 114 28.89 -1.98 4.75
C PRO A 114 28.85 -1.64 6.25
N PHE A 115 27.69 -1.88 6.85
CA PHE A 115 27.44 -1.83 8.28
C PHE A 115 26.93 -3.18 8.77
N PHE A 116 27.65 -3.79 9.72
CA PHE A 116 27.26 -5.06 10.33
C PHE A 116 26.82 -4.85 11.77
N TYR A 117 25.70 -5.45 12.17
CA TYR A 117 25.25 -5.35 13.55
C TYR A 117 24.48 -6.58 14.04
N ILE A 118 24.43 -6.72 15.36
CA ILE A 118 23.67 -7.72 16.09
C ILE A 118 22.76 -7.02 17.11
N SER A 119 21.60 -7.61 17.36
CA SER A 119 20.71 -7.20 18.45
C SER A 119 20.57 -8.35 19.43
N PHE A 120 20.67 -8.07 20.72
CA PHE A 120 20.60 -9.07 21.76
C PHE A 120 19.98 -8.48 23.02
N PHE A 121 19.40 -9.31 23.87
CA PHE A 121 18.79 -8.85 25.11
C PHE A 121 19.21 -9.67 26.32
N THR A 122 19.15 -9.00 27.45
CA THR A 122 19.24 -9.58 28.79
C THR A 122 17.85 -9.49 29.42
N PRO A 123 17.58 -10.22 30.53
CA PRO A 123 16.28 -10.13 31.20
C PRO A 123 15.87 -8.72 31.66
N LYS A 124 16.83 -7.78 31.73
CA LYS A 124 16.60 -6.42 32.22
C LYS A 124 16.63 -5.36 31.11
N ASN A 125 17.49 -5.54 30.10
CA ASN A 125 17.84 -4.52 29.12
C ASN A 125 18.03 -5.09 27.72
N ASP A 126 17.69 -4.30 26.70
CA ASP A 126 17.95 -4.56 25.29
C ASP A 126 19.25 -3.90 24.81
N PHE A 127 19.95 -4.54 23.89
CA PHE A 127 21.21 -4.06 23.34
C PHE A 127 21.28 -4.24 21.81
N GLY A 128 21.96 -3.30 21.17
CA GLY A 128 22.39 -3.38 19.78
C GLY A 128 23.88 -3.07 19.69
N ALA A 129 24.66 -3.91 19.01
CA ALA A 129 26.08 -3.67 18.80
C ALA A 129 26.42 -3.83 17.32
N GLY A 130 27.26 -2.97 16.76
CA GLY A 130 27.63 -3.05 15.35
C GLY A 130 28.92 -2.32 15.00
N TYR A 131 29.37 -2.53 13.77
CA TYR A 131 30.56 -1.93 13.18
C TYR A 131 30.30 -1.46 11.77
N PHE A 132 30.68 -0.23 11.46
CA PHE A 132 30.59 0.34 10.12
C PHE A 132 31.90 1.00 9.69
N LEU A 133 32.06 1.15 8.38
CA LEU A 133 33.13 1.91 7.75
C LEU A 133 32.56 3.21 7.16
N ILE A 134 33.25 4.32 7.42
CA ILE A 134 33.03 5.59 6.73
C ILE A 134 34.38 6.16 6.32
N ASN A 135 34.58 6.37 5.01
CA ASN A 135 35.81 6.91 4.43
C ASN A 135 37.06 6.14 4.88
N GLY A 136 36.98 4.80 4.91
CA GLY A 136 38.10 3.93 5.30
C GLY A 136 38.42 3.90 6.80
N LYS A 137 37.65 4.58 7.65
CA LYS A 137 37.78 4.55 9.11
C LYS A 137 36.63 3.74 9.72
N ALA A 138 36.96 2.78 10.58
CA ALA A 138 35.95 1.96 11.25
C ALA A 138 35.45 2.59 12.54
N TYR A 139 34.17 2.39 12.79
CA TYR A 139 33.48 2.79 14.01
C TYR A 139 32.74 1.60 14.61
N SER A 140 32.68 1.57 15.93
CA SER A 140 31.85 0.66 16.71
C SER A 140 30.70 1.45 17.32
N ILE A 141 29.50 0.88 17.28
CA ILE A 141 28.29 1.47 17.85
C ILE A 141 27.68 0.51 18.87
N LEU A 142 27.32 1.05 20.04
CA LEU A 142 26.62 0.35 21.09
C LEU A 142 25.35 1.12 21.45
N ALA A 143 24.20 0.51 21.19
CA ALA A 143 22.88 0.96 21.57
C ALA A 143 22.42 0.17 22.81
N LYS A 144 21.88 0.86 23.80
CA LYS A 144 21.34 0.28 25.04
C LYS A 144 19.91 0.77 25.27
N ASP A 145 19.08 -0.12 25.80
CA ASP A 145 17.67 0.10 26.14
C ASP A 145 16.87 0.62 24.94
N LEU A 146 17.14 0.04 23.77
CA LEU A 146 16.42 0.28 22.52
C LEU A 146 15.86 -1.06 22.03
N SER A 147 14.58 -1.06 21.67
CA SER A 147 13.99 -2.25 21.09
C SER A 147 14.67 -2.61 19.76
N TYR A 148 14.52 -3.86 19.34
CA TYR A 148 15.03 -4.33 18.04
C TYR A 148 14.59 -3.43 16.87
N ALA A 149 13.33 -2.99 16.85
CA ALA A 149 12.80 -2.15 15.78
C ALA A 149 13.36 -0.72 15.81
N GLU A 150 13.59 -0.16 16.99
CA GLU A 150 14.20 1.17 17.15
C GLU A 150 15.67 1.15 16.77
N THR A 151 16.39 0.09 17.13
CA THR A 151 17.80 -0.09 16.77
C THR A 151 18.00 -0.13 15.26
N ASP A 152 17.17 -0.91 14.55
CA ASP A 152 17.21 -1.03 13.08
C ASP A 152 16.96 0.33 12.41
N LEU A 153 15.94 1.05 12.90
CA LEU A 153 15.60 2.37 12.38
C LEU A 153 16.69 3.40 12.64
N ILE A 154 17.22 3.47 13.86
CA ILE A 154 18.23 4.47 14.23
C ILE A 154 19.53 4.24 13.46
N PHE A 155 19.96 2.99 13.32
CA PHE A 155 21.18 2.68 12.58
C PHE A 155 21.06 3.01 11.09
N SER A 156 19.85 2.97 10.53
CA SER A 156 19.60 3.40 9.15
C SER A 156 19.74 4.92 8.93
N PHE A 157 19.79 5.72 10.00
CA PHE A 157 19.95 7.17 9.93
C PHE A 157 21.40 7.66 10.09
N ILE A 158 22.37 6.74 10.16
CA ILE A 158 23.79 7.10 10.11
C ILE A 158 24.10 7.50 8.67
N SER A 159 24.48 8.76 8.47
CA SER A 159 24.79 9.32 7.16
C SER A 159 26.22 9.85 7.14
N PRO A 160 27.08 9.40 6.19
CA PRO A 160 28.38 10.01 5.95
C PRO A 160 28.21 11.48 5.58
N ARG A 161 29.05 12.36 6.14
CA ARG A 161 29.03 13.76 5.74
C ARG A 161 29.63 13.87 4.34
N LYS A 162 28.90 14.47 3.39
CA LYS A 162 29.46 14.78 2.06
C LYS A 162 30.65 15.73 2.23
N THR A 163 31.84 15.25 1.87
CA THR A 163 32.98 16.13 1.61
C THR A 163 32.64 16.97 0.38
N GLU A 164 32.76 18.29 0.45
CA GLU A 164 32.37 19.22 -0.63
C GLU A 164 33.26 19.11 -1.90
N GLU A 165 34.24 18.21 -1.91
CA GLU A 165 35.14 17.95 -3.03
C GLU A 165 34.84 16.58 -3.66
N GLU A 166 33.82 16.54 -4.52
CA GLU A 166 33.73 15.72 -5.74
C GLU A 166 32.30 15.82 -6.25
N THR A 167 32.05 16.78 -7.13
CA THR A 167 30.99 16.64 -8.13
C THR A 167 31.53 15.75 -9.24
N PRO A 168 31.19 14.45 -9.33
CA PRO A 168 31.34 13.75 -10.59
C PRO A 168 30.29 14.35 -11.53
N SER A 169 30.77 15.09 -12.52
CA SER A 169 29.99 15.49 -13.69
C SER A 169 29.32 14.25 -14.27
N LEU A 170 27.99 14.23 -14.24
CA LEU A 170 27.16 13.29 -15.00
C LEU A 170 27.26 13.63 -16.49
N GLU A 171 28.44 13.47 -17.07
CA GLU A 171 28.64 13.33 -18.50
C GLU A 171 29.02 11.88 -18.77
N MET A 172 28.01 11.07 -19.07
CA MET A 172 28.24 9.74 -19.62
C MET A 172 28.93 9.90 -20.98
N ALA A 173 30.21 9.50 -21.04
CA ALA A 173 30.93 9.37 -22.30
C ALA A 173 30.21 8.35 -23.19
N VAL A 174 29.75 8.81 -24.36
CA VAL A 174 28.99 8.06 -25.38
C VAL A 174 29.75 6.84 -25.95
N ASN A 175 31.00 6.61 -25.56
CA ASN A 175 31.86 5.54 -26.04
C ASN A 175 32.07 4.37 -25.05
N ASP A 176 31.29 4.28 -23.95
CA ASP A 176 31.40 3.15 -23.01
C ASP A 176 30.88 1.84 -23.68
N PRO A 177 31.69 0.76 -23.74
CA PRO A 177 31.29 -0.54 -24.29
C PRO A 177 30.14 -1.24 -23.54
N ARG A 178 29.62 -0.65 -22.45
CA ARG A 178 28.40 -1.08 -21.73
C ARG A 178 27.12 -0.37 -22.19
N ALA A 179 27.20 0.59 -23.10
CA ALA A 179 26.02 1.24 -23.70
C ALA A 179 25.32 0.27 -24.67
N TYR A 180 24.10 -0.11 -24.34
CA TYR A 180 23.27 -0.96 -25.20
C TYR A 180 22.98 -0.25 -26.54
N ASN A 181 23.37 -0.89 -27.64
CA ASN A 181 23.08 -0.39 -28.99
C ASN A 181 21.58 -0.57 -29.30
N ILE A 182 20.81 0.51 -29.12
CA ILE A 182 19.35 0.55 -29.34
C ILE A 182 19.00 0.24 -30.82
N ALA A 183 19.95 0.37 -31.75
CA ALA A 183 19.76 0.05 -33.17
C ALA A 183 19.81 -1.47 -33.49
N ALA A 184 20.17 -2.33 -32.52
CA ALA A 184 20.23 -3.78 -32.71
C ALA A 184 18.94 -4.53 -32.31
N LEU A 185 17.88 -3.81 -31.94
CA LEU A 185 16.57 -4.42 -31.73
C LEU A 185 15.93 -4.75 -33.09
N PRO A 186 15.39 -5.97 -33.31
CA PRO A 186 14.71 -6.29 -34.54
C PRO A 186 13.48 -5.40 -34.70
N ALA A 187 13.47 -4.59 -35.76
CA ALA A 187 12.31 -3.83 -36.17
C ALA A 187 11.19 -4.80 -36.57
N VAL A 188 10.18 -4.92 -35.71
CA VAL A 188 8.97 -5.69 -36.04
C VAL A 188 8.10 -4.81 -36.92
N ALA A 189 7.90 -5.24 -38.16
CA ALA A 189 7.03 -4.59 -39.13
C ALA A 189 5.60 -4.44 -38.56
N GLU A 190 5.08 -3.22 -38.58
CA GLU A 190 3.66 -2.96 -38.41
C GLU A 190 2.92 -3.51 -39.65
N GLU A 191 2.40 -4.72 -39.56
CA GLU A 191 1.40 -5.21 -40.51
C GLU A 191 0.10 -4.42 -40.33
N THR A 192 -0.09 -3.45 -41.21
CA THR A 192 -1.38 -2.80 -41.45
C THR A 192 -2.36 -3.80 -42.05
N LEU A 193 -3.15 -4.45 -41.21
CA LEU A 193 -4.34 -5.19 -41.63
C LEU A 193 -5.50 -4.20 -41.84
N SER A 194 -5.48 -3.54 -43.00
CA SER A 194 -6.66 -2.92 -43.59
C SER A 194 -7.45 -3.97 -44.36
N ALA A 195 -8.60 -4.39 -43.84
CA ALA A 195 -9.64 -5.06 -44.61
C ALA A 195 -10.96 -4.30 -44.43
N PRO A 196 -11.68 -3.99 -45.53
CA PRO A 196 -12.87 -3.15 -45.51
C PRO A 196 -14.11 -3.96 -45.09
N VAL A 197 -14.89 -3.42 -44.15
CA VAL A 197 -16.24 -3.94 -43.86
C VAL A 197 -17.23 -3.20 -44.76
N GLU A 198 -17.78 -3.98 -45.69
CA GLU A 198 -18.82 -3.61 -46.63
C GLU A 198 -20.12 -3.26 -45.88
N ALA A 199 -20.66 -2.08 -46.18
CA ALA A 199 -21.85 -1.54 -45.55
C ALA A 199 -23.12 -2.09 -46.22
N ALA A 200 -23.98 -2.77 -45.46
CA ALA A 200 -25.35 -3.04 -45.86
C ALA A 200 -26.30 -2.00 -45.23
N ALA A 201 -27.07 -1.36 -46.10
CA ALA A 201 -27.99 -0.25 -45.83
C ALA A 201 -29.23 -0.67 -45.01
N PRO A 202 -29.95 0.30 -44.39
CA PRO A 202 -31.07 0.02 -43.50
C PRO A 202 -32.40 -0.05 -44.27
N ALA A 203 -33.22 -1.05 -43.96
CA ALA A 203 -34.62 -1.10 -44.39
C ALA A 203 -35.53 -0.54 -43.29
N LYS A 204 -36.27 0.52 -43.63
CA LYS A 204 -37.46 1.01 -42.93
C LYS A 204 -38.61 0.05 -43.20
N GLU A 205 -39.41 -0.27 -42.18
CA GLU A 205 -40.87 -0.24 -42.34
C GLU A 205 -41.62 -0.09 -41.01
N LYS A 206 -42.85 0.40 -41.15
CA LYS A 206 -43.65 1.23 -40.24
C LYS A 206 -44.61 0.41 -39.35
N PRO A 207 -45.37 1.06 -38.43
CA PRO A 207 -45.94 0.44 -37.24
C PRO A 207 -47.33 -0.17 -37.47
N ALA A 208 -47.70 -1.10 -36.60
CA ALA A 208 -49.09 -1.48 -36.38
C ALA A 208 -49.45 -1.32 -34.89
N GLU A 209 -50.42 -0.45 -34.65
CA GLU A 209 -51.26 -0.42 -33.46
C GLU A 209 -51.93 -1.79 -33.24
N THR A 210 -52.26 -2.15 -31.99
CA THR A 210 -53.65 -2.22 -31.51
C THR A 210 -53.73 -2.75 -30.07
N LYS A 211 -54.18 -1.82 -29.19
CA LYS A 211 -55.02 -1.91 -27.98
C LYS A 211 -54.58 -2.60 -26.66
N PRO A 212 -55.09 -2.06 -25.52
CA PRO A 212 -54.59 -2.36 -24.17
C PRO A 212 -55.60 -3.13 -23.30
N ALA A 213 -55.10 -3.94 -22.35
CA ALA A 213 -55.66 -4.23 -21.02
C ALA A 213 -54.80 -5.30 -20.31
N PRO A 214 -54.88 -5.49 -18.97
CA PRO A 214 -55.54 -4.70 -17.93
C PRO A 214 -54.55 -4.12 -16.90
N LYS A 215 -55.06 -3.13 -16.14
CA LYS A 215 -54.39 -2.44 -15.03
C LYS A 215 -53.83 -3.43 -14.00
N SER A 216 -52.52 -3.57 -13.95
CA SER A 216 -51.85 -4.19 -12.79
C SER A 216 -51.91 -3.22 -11.62
N ALA A 217 -52.41 -3.72 -10.50
CA ALA A 217 -52.60 -2.97 -9.28
C ALA A 217 -51.27 -2.35 -8.81
N LYS A 218 -51.27 -1.03 -8.67
CA LYS A 218 -50.20 -0.26 -8.01
C LYS A 218 -49.98 -0.81 -6.60
N LYS A 219 -48.94 -1.60 -6.39
CA LYS A 219 -48.35 -1.82 -5.07
C LYS A 219 -47.63 -0.53 -4.65
N SER A 220 -48.41 0.43 -4.17
CA SER A 220 -47.90 1.58 -3.41
C SER A 220 -47.56 1.13 -1.98
N GLY A 221 -46.56 0.28 -1.86
CA GLY A 221 -46.06 -0.22 -0.58
C GLY A 221 -44.65 0.30 -0.35
N PHE A 222 -44.40 0.89 0.81
CA PHE A 222 -43.09 1.41 1.26
C PHE A 222 -42.59 2.71 0.61
N PHE A 223 -42.26 2.74 -0.69
CA PHE A 223 -41.63 3.93 -1.31
C PHE A 223 -42.50 5.20 -1.30
N ALA A 224 -43.82 5.05 -1.44
CA ALA A 224 -44.75 6.17 -1.37
C ALA A 224 -44.93 6.73 0.05
N LYS A 225 -44.84 5.87 1.08
CA LYS A 225 -44.87 6.28 2.49
C LYS A 225 -43.57 6.98 2.88
N LEU A 226 -42.42 6.49 2.41
CA LEU A 226 -41.12 7.13 2.62
C LEU A 226 -41.07 8.53 1.96
N LYS A 227 -41.57 8.64 0.72
CA LYS A 227 -41.64 9.92 0.00
C LYS A 227 -42.56 10.94 0.67
N LYS A 228 -43.69 10.49 1.25
CA LYS A 228 -44.64 11.35 1.97
C LYS A 228 -44.13 11.76 3.36
N GLN A 229 -43.35 10.92 4.04
CA GLN A 229 -42.67 11.29 5.29
C GLN A 229 -41.48 12.24 5.05
N LEU A 230 -40.72 12.05 3.98
CA LEU A 230 -39.63 12.97 3.59
C LEU A 230 -40.15 14.36 3.13
N ALA A 231 -41.32 14.42 2.49
CA ALA A 231 -41.91 15.68 2.02
C ALA A 231 -42.48 16.58 3.14
N ASN A 232 -42.81 16.00 4.30
CA ASN A 232 -43.36 16.74 5.44
C ASN A 232 -42.28 17.35 6.36
N VAL A 233 -41.02 16.97 6.19
CA VAL A 233 -39.91 17.65 6.86
C VAL A 233 -39.47 18.78 5.94
N LYS A 234 -39.89 20.02 6.21
CA LYS A 234 -39.26 21.22 5.63
C LYS A 234 -37.82 21.29 6.15
N LEU A 235 -36.93 20.52 5.54
CA LEU A 235 -35.50 20.58 5.79
C LEU A 235 -35.01 21.90 5.22
N ASN A 236 -34.69 22.83 6.11
CA ASN A 236 -33.81 23.94 5.76
C ASN A 236 -32.55 23.32 5.17
N THR A 237 -32.19 23.74 3.96
CA THR A 237 -31.00 23.24 3.26
C THR A 237 -29.75 23.58 4.07
N LEU A 238 -28.71 22.75 3.97
CA LEU A 238 -27.40 23.07 4.55
C LEU A 238 -26.68 24.19 3.78
N LEU A 239 -27.28 24.67 2.70
CA LEU A 239 -26.73 25.69 1.84
C LEU A 239 -26.80 27.07 2.51
N SER A 240 -25.67 27.77 2.48
CA SER A 240 -25.59 29.18 2.83
C SER A 240 -25.55 30.05 1.55
N PRO A 241 -26.06 31.30 1.60
CA PRO A 241 -25.96 32.23 0.48
C PRO A 241 -24.50 32.52 0.06
N ASN A 242 -23.54 32.40 0.98
CA ASN A 242 -22.13 32.70 0.76
C ASN A 242 -21.32 31.49 0.22
N MET A 243 -21.96 30.32 0.09
CA MET A 243 -21.31 29.15 -0.51
C MET A 243 -20.96 29.34 -2.00
N PRO A 244 -19.95 28.62 -2.53
CA PRO A 244 -19.60 28.70 -3.93
C PRO A 244 -20.80 28.42 -4.85
N PRO A 245 -20.93 29.14 -5.98
CA PRO A 245 -22.13 29.09 -6.83
C PRO A 245 -22.43 27.69 -7.37
N TYR A 246 -21.41 26.87 -7.64
CA TYR A 246 -21.61 25.49 -8.09
C TYR A 246 -22.19 24.58 -6.99
N VAL A 247 -21.86 24.81 -5.71
CA VAL A 247 -22.45 24.08 -4.58
C VAL A 247 -23.91 24.50 -4.39
N ARG A 248 -24.18 25.81 -4.47
CA ARG A 248 -25.55 26.33 -4.39
C ARG A 248 -26.46 25.78 -5.49
N LYS A 249 -25.93 25.62 -6.72
CA LYS A 249 -26.64 24.99 -7.84
C LYS A 249 -27.04 23.53 -7.59
N MET A 250 -26.35 22.81 -6.69
CA MET A 250 -26.73 21.44 -6.35
C MET A 250 -28.02 21.36 -5.51
N GLY A 251 -28.42 22.45 -4.83
CA GLY A 251 -29.64 22.45 -4.00
C GLY A 251 -29.61 21.33 -2.95
N HIS A 252 -30.74 20.62 -2.82
CA HIS A 252 -30.87 19.44 -1.96
C HIS A 252 -29.93 18.27 -2.34
N GLY A 253 -29.33 18.28 -3.54
CA GLY A 253 -28.31 17.31 -3.92
C GLY A 253 -27.09 17.37 -3.01
N PHE A 254 -26.73 18.57 -2.52
CA PHE A 254 -25.64 18.72 -1.54
C PHE A 254 -26.00 18.06 -0.21
N ASP A 255 -27.20 18.33 0.31
CA ASP A 255 -27.68 17.73 1.56
C ASP A 255 -27.70 16.19 1.47
N ALA A 256 -28.18 15.65 0.34
CA ALA A 256 -28.19 14.22 0.08
C ALA A 256 -26.79 13.60 0.05
N LEU A 257 -25.80 14.28 -0.55
CA LEU A 257 -24.40 13.83 -0.56
C LEU A 257 -23.80 13.80 0.84
N ILE A 258 -24.05 14.83 1.65
CA ILE A 258 -23.57 14.88 3.04
C ILE A 258 -24.19 13.78 3.88
N VAL A 259 -25.50 13.56 3.77
CA VAL A 259 -26.19 12.45 4.46
C VAL A 259 -25.62 11.11 4.03
N LEU A 260 -25.39 10.90 2.73
CA LEU A 260 -24.80 9.67 2.21
C LEU A 260 -23.37 9.46 2.72
N ALA A 261 -22.57 10.53 2.83
CA ALA A 261 -21.23 10.48 3.40
C ALA A 261 -21.27 10.06 4.89
N PHE A 262 -22.18 10.62 5.68
CA PHE A 262 -22.36 10.21 7.08
C PHE A 262 -22.86 8.77 7.21
N LEU A 263 -23.80 8.34 6.35
CA LEU A 263 -24.26 6.96 6.32
C LEU A 263 -23.12 5.99 5.97
N PHE A 264 -22.27 6.35 5.00
CA PHE A 264 -21.11 5.55 4.63
C PHE A 264 -20.07 5.50 5.76
N ALA A 265 -19.79 6.63 6.41
CA ALA A 265 -18.91 6.68 7.59
C ALA A 265 -19.47 5.83 8.74
N GLY A 266 -20.77 5.93 9.01
CA GLY A 266 -21.47 5.11 10.00
C GLY A 266 -21.39 3.61 9.67
N LEU A 267 -21.55 3.23 8.41
CA LEU A 267 -21.36 1.84 7.95
C LEU A 267 -19.93 1.35 8.20
N GLN A 268 -18.92 2.17 7.91
CA GLN A 268 -17.52 1.82 8.15
C GLN A 268 -17.21 1.69 9.64
N LEU A 269 -17.75 2.57 10.48
CA LEU A 269 -17.61 2.49 11.94
C LEU A 269 -18.32 1.27 12.51
N ALA A 270 -19.54 0.98 12.04
CA ALA A 270 -20.28 -0.22 12.44
C ALA A 270 -19.52 -1.49 12.03
N ALA A 271 -18.98 -1.55 10.80
CA ALA A 271 -18.13 -2.64 10.38
C ALA A 271 -16.89 -2.77 11.28
N LEU A 272 -16.19 -1.67 11.57
CA LEU A 272 -15.04 -1.69 12.48
C LEU A 272 -15.43 -2.22 13.87
N ALA A 273 -16.55 -1.77 14.43
CA ALA A 273 -17.06 -2.23 15.72
C ALA A 273 -17.36 -3.73 15.69
N VAL A 274 -18.13 -4.21 14.70
CA VAL A 274 -18.43 -5.63 14.52
C VAL A 274 -17.15 -6.47 14.41
N ARG A 275 -16.12 -5.95 13.74
CA ARG A 275 -14.83 -6.64 13.59
C ARG A 275 -14.10 -6.86 14.91
N LEU A 276 -14.25 -5.97 15.88
CA LEU A 276 -13.64 -6.15 17.20
C LEU A 276 -14.25 -7.36 17.94
N PHE A 277 -15.49 -7.73 17.61
CA PHE A 277 -16.20 -8.87 18.24
C PHE A 277 -16.21 -10.13 17.38
N VAL A 278 -16.24 -10.00 16.06
CA VAL A 278 -16.31 -11.13 15.12
C VAL A 278 -14.92 -11.45 14.59
N ARG A 279 -14.21 -12.32 15.32
CA ARG A 279 -12.93 -12.88 14.85
C ARG A 279 -13.20 -14.19 14.13
N ARG A 280 -13.20 -14.16 12.80
CA ARG A 280 -13.27 -15.39 12.00
C ARG A 280 -11.94 -16.13 12.20
N GLN A 281 -11.97 -17.26 12.91
CA GLN A 281 -10.87 -18.21 12.89
C GLN A 281 -10.87 -18.86 11.51
N THR A 282 -9.84 -18.61 10.70
CA THR A 282 -9.53 -19.52 9.59
C THR A 282 -8.95 -20.77 10.21
N PRO A 283 -9.61 -21.94 10.09
CA PRO A 283 -8.99 -23.18 10.53
C PRO A 283 -7.74 -23.39 9.67
N ASP A 284 -6.56 -23.27 10.27
CA ASP A 284 -5.33 -23.70 9.63
C ASP A 284 -5.44 -25.23 9.51
N ALA A 285 -5.86 -25.72 8.34
CA ALA A 285 -5.87 -27.15 8.08
C ALA A 285 -4.45 -27.69 8.33
N PRO A 286 -4.29 -28.83 9.03
CA PRO A 286 -2.98 -29.42 9.25
C PRO A 286 -2.33 -29.69 7.90
N ALA A 287 -1.24 -28.97 7.62
CA ALA A 287 -0.54 -29.06 6.36
C ALA A 287 0.19 -30.41 6.28
N ASN A 288 -0.05 -31.17 5.21
CA ASN A 288 0.76 -32.35 4.93
C ASN A 288 2.20 -31.88 4.67
N PRO A 289 3.20 -32.27 5.48
CA PRO A 289 4.58 -31.80 5.34
C PRO A 289 5.21 -32.17 3.99
N ASN A 290 4.70 -33.20 3.32
CA ASN A 290 5.19 -33.65 2.01
C ASN A 290 4.50 -32.92 0.85
N SER A 291 3.43 -32.16 1.11
CA SER A 291 2.75 -31.36 0.09
C SER A 291 3.38 -29.97 -0.01
N LEU A 292 3.45 -29.42 -1.22
CA LEU A 292 3.77 -28.00 -1.46
C LEU A 292 2.66 -27.06 -0.97
N TYR A 293 1.43 -27.57 -0.80
CA TYR A 293 0.29 -26.82 -0.27
C TYR A 293 0.15 -27.03 1.24
N PRO A 294 -0.40 -26.04 1.98
CA PRO A 294 -0.98 -24.79 1.52
C PRO A 294 0.06 -23.72 1.18
N ILE A 295 -0.23 -22.90 0.18
CA ILE A 295 0.56 -21.70 -0.13
C ILE A 295 0.01 -20.56 0.73
N ARG A 296 0.86 -19.96 1.54
CA ARG A 296 0.53 -18.86 2.46
C ARG A 296 0.97 -17.54 1.87
N PHE A 297 0.04 -16.58 1.84
CA PHE A 297 0.29 -15.26 1.30
C PHE A 297 0.18 -14.22 2.40
N THR A 298 1.09 -13.26 2.35
CA THR A 298 1.14 -12.13 3.28
C THR A 298 1.38 -10.87 2.48
N ARG A 299 0.51 -9.88 2.66
CA ARG A 299 0.72 -8.52 2.15
C ARG A 299 1.28 -7.67 3.27
N LEU A 300 2.48 -7.15 3.06
CA LEU A 300 3.13 -6.19 3.93
C LEU A 300 2.99 -4.80 3.31
N TYR A 301 2.75 -3.81 4.17
CA TYR A 301 2.54 -2.43 3.76
C TYR A 301 3.81 -1.66 4.06
N GLY A 302 4.59 -1.36 3.04
CA GLY A 302 5.66 -0.38 3.08
C GLY A 302 5.16 0.99 2.62
N THR A 303 5.94 2.02 2.92
CA THR A 303 5.71 3.39 2.46
C THR A 303 6.78 3.69 1.40
N PRO A 304 6.45 3.87 0.10
CA PRO A 304 5.15 3.84 -0.60
C PRO A 304 4.81 2.51 -1.33
N SER A 305 5.56 1.43 -1.08
CA SER A 305 5.44 0.15 -1.81
C SER A 305 4.67 -0.93 -1.03
N LEU A 306 3.85 -1.73 -1.73
CA LEU A 306 3.33 -2.99 -1.19
C LEU A 306 4.32 -4.10 -1.48
N ILE A 307 4.62 -4.87 -0.45
CA ILE A 307 5.42 -6.08 -0.56
C ILE A 307 4.47 -7.25 -0.45
N PHE A 308 4.35 -8.00 -1.55
CA PHE A 308 3.58 -9.23 -1.59
C PHE A 308 4.54 -10.39 -1.40
N ARG A 309 4.35 -11.18 -0.35
CA ARG A 309 5.13 -12.38 -0.09
C ARG A 309 4.23 -13.59 -0.13
N ALA A 310 4.60 -14.55 -0.95
CA ALA A 310 3.97 -15.86 -1.03
C ALA A 310 4.99 -16.91 -0.64
N LYS A 311 4.58 -17.85 0.20
CA LYS A 311 5.42 -18.92 0.72
C LYS A 311 4.68 -20.25 0.58
N ASP A 312 5.28 -21.23 -0.06
CA ASP A 312 4.74 -22.58 -0.08
C ASP A 312 5.07 -23.35 1.22
N ASN A 313 4.55 -24.56 1.36
CA ASN A 313 4.77 -25.34 2.57
C ASN A 313 6.22 -25.87 2.70
N GLN A 314 6.97 -25.97 1.58
CA GLN A 314 8.37 -26.41 1.56
C GLN A 314 9.37 -25.28 1.78
N GLY A 315 8.92 -24.03 1.83
CA GLY A 315 9.75 -22.86 2.12
C GLY A 315 10.24 -22.08 0.90
N ASN A 316 9.79 -22.41 -0.31
CA ASN A 316 10.00 -21.55 -1.48
C ASN A 316 9.19 -20.27 -1.31
N ILE A 317 9.81 -19.13 -1.64
CA ILE A 317 9.22 -17.82 -1.42
C ILE A 317 9.32 -17.02 -2.72
N LEU A 318 8.21 -16.42 -3.15
CA LEU A 318 8.24 -15.33 -4.13
C LEU A 318 7.80 -14.02 -3.49
N ILE A 319 8.51 -12.96 -3.84
CA ILE A 319 8.32 -11.60 -3.37
C ILE A 319 8.03 -10.71 -4.56
N SER A 320 7.03 -9.84 -4.46
CA SER A 320 6.78 -8.81 -5.47
C SER A 320 6.62 -7.44 -4.82
N LEU A 321 7.14 -6.42 -5.49
CA LEU A 321 7.04 -5.04 -5.09
C LEU A 321 6.08 -4.32 -6.04
N SER A 322 5.05 -3.69 -5.48
CA SER A 322 4.09 -2.89 -6.24
C SER A 322 4.04 -1.49 -5.66
N ALA A 323 4.42 -0.48 -6.43
CA ALA A 323 4.26 0.91 -6.04
C ALA A 323 2.76 1.27 -5.94
N ARG A 324 2.38 2.07 -4.93
CA ARG A 324 0.98 2.48 -4.70
C ARG A 324 0.68 3.93 -5.07
N TRP A 325 1.45 4.53 -5.97
CA TRP A 325 1.27 5.93 -6.34
C TRP A 325 -0.16 6.22 -6.82
N ASP A 326 -0.75 5.30 -7.59
CA ASP A 326 -2.15 5.35 -8.01
C ASP A 326 -3.11 5.45 -6.82
N SER A 327 -2.99 4.53 -5.86
CA SER A 327 -3.85 4.45 -4.69
C SER A 327 -3.65 5.66 -3.77
N LEU A 328 -2.41 6.16 -3.66
CA LEU A 328 -2.07 7.34 -2.87
C LEU A 328 -2.74 8.59 -3.45
N PHE A 329 -2.62 8.82 -4.76
CA PHE A 329 -3.27 9.95 -5.42
C PHE A 329 -4.80 9.85 -5.36
N LEU A 330 -5.37 8.67 -5.64
CA LEU A 330 -6.81 8.44 -5.55
C LEU A 330 -7.34 8.72 -4.14
N PHE A 331 -6.70 8.18 -3.11
CA PHE A 331 -7.12 8.35 -1.72
C PHE A 331 -6.94 9.80 -1.25
N THR A 332 -5.79 10.41 -1.54
CA THR A 332 -5.49 11.79 -1.13
C THR A 332 -6.44 12.78 -1.78
N GLY A 333 -6.67 12.65 -3.10
CA GLY A 333 -7.60 13.49 -3.83
C GLY A 333 -9.04 13.37 -3.32
N LEU A 334 -9.54 12.14 -3.14
CA LEU A 334 -10.90 11.91 -2.64
C LEU A 334 -11.08 12.36 -1.18
N THR A 335 -10.06 12.17 -0.34
CA THR A 335 -10.07 12.64 1.05
C THR A 335 -10.08 14.16 1.12
N LEU A 336 -9.26 14.84 0.30
CA LEU A 336 -9.24 16.30 0.23
C LEU A 336 -10.60 16.85 -0.19
N VAL A 337 -11.21 16.27 -1.22
CA VAL A 337 -12.56 16.63 -1.68
C VAL A 337 -13.58 16.41 -0.55
N GLY A 338 -13.62 15.20 0.03
CA GLY A 338 -14.57 14.85 1.09
C GLY A 338 -14.46 15.75 2.33
N LEU A 339 -13.24 16.01 2.81
CA LEU A 339 -13.00 16.92 3.94
C LEU A 339 -13.42 18.35 3.61
N THR A 340 -13.19 18.79 2.38
CA THR A 340 -13.61 20.13 1.94
C THR A 340 -15.14 20.24 1.92
N PHE A 341 -15.85 19.25 1.40
CA PHE A 341 -17.32 19.19 1.44
C PHE A 341 -17.87 19.18 2.87
N LEU A 342 -17.26 18.41 3.78
CA LEU A 342 -17.64 18.41 5.19
C LEU A 342 -17.41 19.77 5.86
N THR A 343 -16.29 20.43 5.53
CA THR A 343 -15.97 21.77 6.03
C THR A 343 -16.98 22.80 5.54
N LEU A 344 -17.36 22.74 4.26
CA LEU A 344 -18.42 23.57 3.68
C LEU A 344 -19.77 23.35 4.41
N ALA A 345 -20.15 22.09 4.66
CA ALA A 345 -21.38 21.78 5.36
C ALA A 345 -21.37 22.31 6.81
N ALA A 346 -20.27 22.11 7.54
CA ALA A 346 -20.12 22.61 8.89
C ALA A 346 -20.16 24.15 8.96
N ALA A 347 -19.51 24.82 8.00
CA ALA A 347 -19.56 26.28 7.86
C ALA A 347 -20.98 26.78 7.56
N GLY A 348 -21.68 26.12 6.64
CA GLY A 348 -23.07 26.43 6.29
C GLY A 348 -24.03 26.30 7.47
N ILE A 349 -23.91 25.22 8.26
CA ILE A 349 -24.68 25.03 9.49
C ILE A 349 -24.36 26.14 10.49
N SER A 350 -23.07 26.43 10.70
CA SER A 350 -22.62 27.43 11.67
C SER A 350 -23.12 28.84 11.33
N GLU A 351 -23.15 29.17 10.03
CA GLU A 351 -23.63 30.44 9.52
C GLU A 351 -25.16 30.55 9.61
N ASN A 352 -25.89 29.53 9.15
CA ASN A 352 -27.36 29.53 9.14
C ASN A 352 -27.96 29.47 10.54
N ALA A 353 -27.36 28.68 11.45
CA ALA A 353 -27.82 28.54 12.83
C ALA A 353 -27.20 29.57 13.79
N ARG A 354 -26.33 30.48 13.28
CA ARG A 354 -25.60 31.48 14.08
C ARG A 354 -24.86 30.90 15.29
N LEU A 355 -24.41 29.64 15.18
CA LEU A 355 -23.76 28.92 16.28
C LEU A 355 -22.40 29.51 16.64
N LEU A 356 -21.69 30.04 15.64
CA LEU A 356 -20.38 30.66 15.79
C LEU A 356 -20.45 32.13 15.34
N PRO A 357 -20.11 33.10 16.21
CA PRO A 357 -20.08 34.52 15.86
C PRO A 357 -18.81 34.86 15.05
N LEU A 358 -18.64 34.22 13.91
CA LEU A 358 -17.56 34.51 12.98
C LEU A 358 -17.93 35.70 12.09
N SER A 359 -16.93 36.50 11.72
CA SER A 359 -17.14 37.61 10.79
C SER A 359 -17.47 37.09 9.40
N ALA A 360 -18.27 37.84 8.63
CA ALA A 360 -18.58 37.53 7.23
C ALA A 360 -17.30 37.35 6.39
N PHE A 361 -16.25 38.12 6.70
CA PHE A 361 -14.93 37.96 6.09
C PHE A 361 -14.36 36.54 6.29
N THR A 362 -14.47 35.98 7.50
CA THR A 362 -13.93 34.64 7.82
C THR A 362 -14.66 33.55 7.04
N TYR A 363 -16.00 33.62 6.97
CA TYR A 363 -16.78 32.68 6.17
C TYR A 363 -16.44 32.79 4.68
N ASN A 364 -16.30 34.00 4.15
CA ASN A 364 -15.92 34.21 2.75
C ASN A 364 -14.51 33.66 2.43
N THR A 365 -13.53 33.88 3.32
CA THR A 365 -12.19 33.29 3.17
C THR A 365 -12.24 31.76 3.19
N LEU A 366 -13.01 31.17 4.10
CA LEU A 366 -13.18 29.73 4.20
C LEU A 366 -13.82 29.15 2.93
N TYR A 367 -14.93 29.74 2.47
CA TYR A 367 -15.59 29.32 1.23
C TYR A 367 -14.68 29.46 0.01
N SER A 368 -13.88 30.53 -0.05
CA SER A 368 -12.88 30.73 -1.11
C SER A 368 -11.79 29.67 -1.08
N ALA A 369 -11.21 29.37 0.09
CA ALA A 369 -10.20 28.32 0.25
C ALA A 369 -10.76 26.93 -0.13
N CYS A 370 -11.96 26.60 0.35
CA CYS A 370 -12.65 25.37 -0.03
C CYS A 370 -12.91 25.29 -1.55
N SER A 371 -13.21 26.42 -2.19
CA SER A 371 -13.45 26.47 -3.63
C SER A 371 -12.22 26.14 -4.48
N LEU A 372 -11.01 26.39 -3.95
CA LEU A 372 -9.74 26.02 -4.57
C LEU A 372 -9.31 24.59 -4.23
N ALA A 373 -9.61 24.12 -3.01
CA ALA A 373 -9.24 22.78 -2.56
C ALA A 373 -9.99 21.66 -3.32
N ILE A 374 -11.26 21.86 -3.69
CA ILE A 374 -12.04 20.89 -4.47
C ILE A 374 -11.41 20.58 -5.84
N PRO A 375 -11.15 21.58 -6.73
CA PRO A 375 -10.55 21.30 -8.03
C PRO A 375 -9.14 20.73 -7.91
N LEU A 376 -8.35 21.15 -6.91
CA LEU A 376 -7.05 20.55 -6.62
C LEU A 376 -7.18 19.07 -6.24
N GLY A 377 -8.11 18.73 -5.34
CA GLY A 377 -8.36 17.35 -4.95
C GLY A 377 -8.86 16.48 -6.10
N LEU A 378 -9.72 17.03 -6.97
CA LEU A 378 -10.15 16.36 -8.19
C LEU A 378 -8.98 16.15 -9.17
N LEU A 379 -8.12 17.15 -9.37
CA LEU A 379 -6.92 17.03 -10.21
C LEU A 379 -6.02 15.89 -9.71
N ILE A 380 -5.70 15.88 -8.41
CA ILE A 380 -4.90 14.80 -7.79
C ILE A 380 -5.59 13.44 -7.99
N PHE A 381 -6.90 13.37 -7.79
CA PHE A 381 -7.67 12.16 -8.03
C PHE A 381 -7.57 11.69 -9.50
N PHE A 382 -7.73 12.59 -10.47
CA PHE A 382 -7.60 12.28 -11.90
C PHE A 382 -6.18 11.84 -12.27
N CYS A 383 -5.15 12.46 -11.73
CA CYS A 383 -3.77 11.98 -11.87
C CYS A 383 -3.64 10.53 -11.37
N GLY A 384 -4.27 10.20 -10.23
CA GLY A 384 -4.34 8.83 -9.72
C GLY A 384 -5.07 7.86 -10.67
N VAL A 385 -6.19 8.29 -11.28
CA VAL A 385 -6.91 7.49 -12.29
C VAL A 385 -6.02 7.22 -13.49
N VAL A 386 -5.38 8.24 -14.05
CA VAL A 386 -4.48 8.10 -15.22
C VAL A 386 -3.31 7.18 -14.88
N TRP A 387 -2.67 7.39 -13.74
CA TRP A 387 -1.56 6.56 -13.27
C TRP A 387 -1.96 5.09 -13.09
N SER A 388 -3.17 4.83 -12.57
CA SER A 388 -3.69 3.47 -12.38
C SER A 388 -3.85 2.70 -13.71
N GLN A 389 -4.13 3.40 -14.82
CA GLN A 389 -4.25 2.78 -16.14
C GLN A 389 -2.89 2.54 -16.81
N LEU A 390 -1.87 3.34 -16.47
CA LEU A 390 -0.57 3.30 -17.13
C LEU A 390 0.43 2.34 -16.44
N VAL A 391 0.46 2.28 -15.11
CA VAL A 391 1.63 1.75 -14.37
C VAL A 391 1.61 0.25 -14.12
N LEU A 392 0.47 -0.43 -14.19
CA LEU A 392 0.44 -1.83 -13.77
C LEU A 392 0.98 -2.83 -14.80
N ARG A 393 1.41 -2.41 -16.00
CA ARG A 393 1.68 -3.30 -17.14
C ARG A 393 2.73 -4.40 -16.92
N GLU A 394 3.66 -4.20 -15.99
CA GLU A 394 4.72 -5.17 -15.67
C GLU A 394 4.79 -5.41 -14.15
N ILE A 395 4.89 -6.69 -13.75
CA ILE A 395 5.08 -7.10 -12.37
C ILE A 395 6.27 -8.05 -12.31
N THR A 396 7.29 -7.69 -11.54
CA THR A 396 8.45 -8.55 -11.30
C THR A 396 8.27 -9.36 -10.01
N LEU A 397 8.61 -10.65 -10.08
CA LEU A 397 8.62 -11.59 -8.96
C LEU A 397 10.07 -11.97 -8.66
N PHE A 398 10.47 -11.83 -7.41
CA PHE A 398 11.81 -12.12 -6.90
C PHE A 398 11.79 -13.37 -6.02
N ASP A 399 12.85 -14.18 -6.08
CA ASP A 399 13.10 -15.31 -5.19
C ASP A 399 13.54 -14.82 -3.79
N ARG A 400 13.65 -15.73 -2.80
CA ARG A 400 14.20 -15.47 -1.47
C ARG A 400 15.58 -14.79 -1.51
N LYS A 401 16.37 -15.05 -2.55
CA LYS A 401 17.72 -14.48 -2.76
C LYS A 401 17.70 -13.09 -3.42
N GLY A 402 16.53 -12.49 -3.65
CA GLY A 402 16.41 -11.21 -4.36
C GLY A 402 16.64 -11.29 -5.88
N GLN A 403 16.82 -12.48 -6.44
CA GLN A 403 16.98 -12.68 -7.88
C GLN A 403 15.62 -12.71 -8.58
N LYS A 404 15.55 -12.20 -9.83
CA LYS A 404 14.33 -12.26 -10.64
C LYS A 404 13.95 -13.73 -10.90
N ALA A 405 12.80 -14.14 -10.38
CA ALA A 405 12.26 -15.50 -10.53
C ALA A 405 11.27 -15.58 -11.68
N ALA A 406 10.40 -14.58 -11.82
CA ALA A 406 9.45 -14.49 -12.92
C ALA A 406 9.09 -13.03 -13.24
N VAL A 407 8.65 -12.80 -14.48
CA VAL A 407 8.17 -11.51 -14.94
C VAL A 407 6.76 -11.69 -15.49
N VAL A 408 5.81 -10.88 -15.03
CA VAL A 408 4.43 -10.89 -15.50
C VAL A 408 4.20 -9.66 -16.36
N LEU A 409 3.83 -9.89 -17.62
CA LEU A 409 3.54 -8.85 -18.60
C LEU A 409 2.05 -8.87 -18.96
N GLN A 410 1.41 -7.71 -18.86
CA GLN A 410 0.05 -7.54 -19.37
C GLN A 410 0.08 -7.34 -20.89
N LYS A 411 -0.52 -8.26 -21.64
CA LYS A 411 -0.68 -8.13 -23.09
C LYS A 411 -1.98 -7.41 -23.44
N GLY A 412 -1.82 -6.18 -23.92
CA GLY A 412 -2.91 -5.33 -24.42
C GLY A 412 -3.81 -4.73 -23.33
N PHE A 413 -4.70 -3.83 -23.77
CA PHE A 413 -5.69 -3.14 -22.94
C PHE A 413 -7.08 -3.76 -23.00
N GLY A 414 -7.16 -5.06 -23.34
CA GLY A 414 -8.41 -5.71 -23.70
C GLY A 414 -9.59 -5.28 -22.81
N LEU A 415 -10.56 -4.59 -23.44
CA LEU A 415 -11.67 -3.96 -22.74
C LEU A 415 -12.53 -5.01 -22.04
N LEU A 416 -12.76 -6.16 -22.69
CA LEU A 416 -13.56 -7.25 -22.14
C LEU A 416 -12.73 -8.27 -21.35
N GLN A 417 -11.51 -8.54 -21.83
CA GLN A 417 -10.64 -9.57 -21.30
C GLN A 417 -9.20 -9.08 -21.22
N GLU A 418 -8.61 -9.14 -20.04
CA GLU A 418 -7.20 -8.85 -19.81
C GLU A 418 -6.40 -10.13 -19.95
N ARG A 419 -5.29 -10.10 -20.68
CA ARG A 419 -4.36 -11.22 -20.84
C ARG A 419 -3.03 -10.88 -20.17
N TYR A 420 -2.50 -11.82 -19.40
CA TYR A 420 -1.23 -11.75 -18.71
C TYR A 420 -0.36 -12.93 -19.11
N GLU A 421 0.92 -12.69 -19.34
CA GLU A 421 1.89 -13.75 -19.59
C GLU A 421 2.96 -13.71 -18.50
N ILE A 422 3.18 -14.85 -17.85
CA ILE A 422 4.14 -15.04 -16.77
C ILE A 422 5.32 -15.82 -17.33
N TYR A 423 6.49 -15.20 -17.36
CA TYR A 423 7.74 -15.79 -17.84
C TYR A 423 8.59 -16.21 -16.65
N PHE A 424 8.90 -17.49 -16.53
CA PHE A 424 9.77 -18.00 -15.46
C PHE A 424 11.23 -17.97 -15.88
N ALA A 425 12.07 -17.22 -15.15
CA ALA A 425 13.46 -16.96 -15.54
C ALA A 425 14.33 -18.23 -15.55
N ARG A 426 14.09 -19.18 -14.64
CA ARG A 426 14.89 -20.41 -14.53
C ARG A 426 14.50 -21.50 -15.53
N SER A 427 13.20 -21.72 -15.75
CA SER A 427 12.74 -22.81 -16.62
C SER A 427 12.43 -22.38 -18.05
N LYS A 428 12.34 -21.07 -18.31
CA LYS A 428 11.88 -20.50 -19.59
C LYS A 428 10.43 -20.89 -19.95
N ASP A 429 9.65 -21.36 -18.99
CA ASP A 429 8.24 -21.64 -19.19
C ASP A 429 7.44 -20.35 -19.27
N VAL A 430 6.36 -20.39 -20.04
CA VAL A 430 5.41 -19.29 -20.21
C VAL A 430 4.04 -19.78 -19.81
N LEU A 431 3.40 -19.03 -18.92
CA LEU A 431 2.07 -19.33 -18.40
C LEU A 431 1.15 -18.17 -18.77
N THR A 432 0.02 -18.46 -19.41
CA THR A 432 -0.95 -17.45 -19.85
C THR A 432 -2.12 -17.38 -18.89
N VAL A 433 -2.41 -16.20 -18.36
CA VAL A 433 -3.55 -15.97 -17.46
C VAL A 433 -4.50 -14.99 -18.12
N THR A 434 -5.80 -15.29 -18.12
CA THR A 434 -6.81 -14.36 -18.61
C THR A 434 -7.82 -14.01 -17.54
N ARG A 435 -8.27 -12.76 -17.55
CA ARG A 435 -9.25 -12.21 -16.59
C ARG A 435 -10.40 -11.57 -17.34
N LYS A 436 -11.63 -11.83 -16.91
CA LYS A 436 -12.82 -11.13 -17.42
C LYS A 436 -13.06 -9.83 -16.65
N ARG A 437 -13.02 -8.67 -17.32
CA ARG A 437 -13.06 -7.34 -16.67
C ARG A 437 -14.46 -6.98 -16.17
N PHE A 438 -15.46 -7.05 -17.05
CA PHE A 438 -16.85 -6.66 -16.75
C PHE A 438 -17.73 -7.84 -16.33
N SER A 439 -17.32 -8.55 -15.29
CA SER A 439 -18.12 -9.64 -14.72
C SER A 439 -18.64 -9.27 -13.32
N MET A 440 -19.83 -9.77 -12.99
CA MET A 440 -20.38 -9.66 -11.63
C MET A 440 -19.47 -10.36 -10.62
N ARG A 441 -18.84 -11.47 -11.03
CA ARG A 441 -17.85 -12.23 -10.25
C ARG A 441 -16.51 -12.17 -10.94
N ARG A 442 -15.43 -12.05 -10.17
CA ARG A 442 -14.08 -12.18 -10.74
C ARG A 442 -13.86 -13.62 -11.19
N GLN A 443 -13.36 -13.76 -12.42
CA GLN A 443 -13.07 -15.05 -13.04
C GLN A 443 -11.73 -14.96 -13.75
N TRP A 444 -10.88 -15.92 -13.44
CA TRP A 444 -9.54 -16.07 -13.99
C TRP A 444 -9.41 -17.45 -14.60
N LYS A 445 -8.78 -17.53 -15.77
CA LYS A 445 -8.47 -18.78 -16.45
C LYS A 445 -6.98 -18.87 -16.68
N LEU A 446 -6.42 -20.01 -16.33
CA LEU A 446 -5.02 -20.32 -16.42
C LEU A 446 -4.77 -21.29 -17.57
N PHE A 447 -3.86 -20.94 -18.46
CA PHE A 447 -3.48 -21.72 -19.62
C PHE A 447 -1.98 -21.99 -19.61
N ASP A 448 -1.59 -23.17 -20.05
CA ASP A 448 -0.20 -23.49 -20.33
C ASP A 448 0.31 -22.74 -21.58
N ARG A 449 1.54 -23.09 -22.00
CA ARG A 449 2.15 -22.54 -23.21
C ARG A 449 1.44 -22.97 -24.49
N GLU A 450 0.83 -24.15 -24.48
CA GLU A 450 0.17 -24.80 -25.62
C GLU A 450 -1.30 -24.35 -25.78
N GLY A 451 -1.85 -23.65 -24.78
CA GLY A 451 -3.22 -23.16 -24.75
C GLY A 451 -4.20 -24.08 -24.01
N HIS A 452 -3.73 -25.14 -23.35
CA HIS A 452 -4.58 -26.01 -22.54
C HIS A 452 -4.94 -25.34 -21.22
N LEU A 453 -6.21 -25.45 -20.84
CA LEU A 453 -6.72 -24.93 -19.57
C LEU A 453 -6.17 -25.78 -18.41
N LEU A 454 -5.37 -25.16 -17.54
CA LEU A 454 -4.81 -25.78 -16.34
C LEU A 454 -5.74 -25.61 -15.13
N ALA A 455 -6.32 -24.42 -14.97
CA ALA A 455 -7.21 -24.12 -13.86
C ALA A 455 -8.15 -22.96 -14.15
N GLU A 456 -9.32 -23.00 -13.53
CA GLU A 456 -10.27 -21.91 -13.46
C GLU A 456 -10.42 -21.44 -12.01
N ILE A 457 -10.24 -20.14 -11.79
CA ILE A 457 -10.32 -19.51 -10.47
C ILE A 457 -11.48 -18.53 -10.46
N THR A 458 -12.52 -18.84 -9.69
CA THR A 458 -13.77 -18.08 -9.66
C THR A 458 -14.07 -17.57 -8.27
N GLU A 459 -14.61 -16.35 -8.18
CA GLU A 459 -15.10 -15.83 -6.91
C GLU A 459 -16.32 -16.62 -6.41
N THR A 460 -16.29 -17.03 -5.15
CA THR A 460 -17.29 -17.96 -4.57
C THR A 460 -18.69 -17.37 -4.46
N SER A 461 -18.82 -16.08 -4.14
CA SER A 461 -20.10 -15.43 -3.82
C SER A 461 -20.39 -14.22 -4.70
N ALA A 462 -21.47 -14.30 -5.50
CA ALA A 462 -22.01 -13.15 -6.24
C ALA A 462 -22.44 -12.01 -5.30
N ALA A 463 -23.18 -12.35 -4.24
CA ALA A 463 -23.74 -11.35 -3.33
C ALA A 463 -22.63 -10.54 -2.66
N ARG A 464 -21.58 -11.21 -2.18
CA ARG A 464 -20.41 -10.54 -1.60
C ARG A 464 -19.70 -9.67 -2.63
N SER A 465 -19.57 -10.12 -3.87
CA SER A 465 -18.93 -9.34 -4.94
C SER A 465 -19.69 -8.04 -5.23
N ILE A 466 -21.02 -8.10 -5.33
CA ILE A 466 -21.88 -6.93 -5.55
C ILE A 466 -21.79 -5.96 -4.36
N LEU A 467 -21.93 -6.47 -3.13
CA LEU A 467 -21.82 -5.64 -1.93
C LEU A 467 -20.44 -4.99 -1.82
N ARG A 468 -19.36 -5.69 -2.21
CA ARG A 468 -18.01 -5.12 -2.22
C ARG A 468 -17.87 -3.99 -3.24
N LYS A 469 -18.50 -4.10 -4.42
CA LYS A 469 -18.48 -3.01 -5.41
C LYS A 469 -19.17 -1.75 -4.86
N LEU A 470 -20.26 -1.92 -4.12
CA LEU A 470 -21.04 -0.82 -3.54
C LEU A 470 -20.46 -0.22 -2.26
N CYS A 471 -19.83 -1.03 -1.40
CA CYS A 471 -19.42 -0.62 -0.05
C CYS A 471 -17.90 -0.69 0.18
N GLY A 472 -17.12 -1.14 -0.81
CA GLY A 472 -15.73 -1.55 -0.59
C GLY A 472 -15.64 -2.84 0.24
N HIS A 473 -14.44 -3.19 0.71
CA HIS A 473 -14.26 -4.45 1.45
C HIS A 473 -14.70 -4.43 2.93
N LEU A 474 -15.20 -3.29 3.43
CA LEU A 474 -15.65 -3.09 4.83
C LEU A 474 -14.70 -3.69 5.87
N TRP A 475 -13.50 -3.13 6.01
CA TRP A 475 -12.46 -3.64 6.92
C TRP A 475 -12.06 -5.11 6.75
N GLY A 476 -12.47 -5.81 5.69
CA GLY A 476 -12.08 -7.19 5.39
C GLY A 476 -13.25 -8.16 5.26
N PHE A 477 -14.45 -7.77 5.72
CA PHE A 477 -15.64 -8.64 5.70
C PHE A 477 -16.06 -9.05 4.30
N LEU A 478 -15.97 -8.13 3.35
CA LEU A 478 -16.40 -8.36 1.98
C LEU A 478 -15.24 -8.75 1.06
N ARG A 479 -14.11 -9.23 1.60
CA ARG A 479 -13.02 -9.73 0.77
C ARG A 479 -13.40 -10.96 -0.04
N ALA A 480 -12.85 -11.06 -1.25
CA ALA A 480 -13.11 -12.19 -2.14
C ALA A 480 -12.50 -13.46 -1.56
N ASP A 481 -13.26 -14.54 -1.58
CA ASP A 481 -12.70 -15.89 -1.55
C ASP A 481 -12.87 -16.47 -2.95
N TYR A 482 -11.92 -17.29 -3.38
CA TYR A 482 -11.97 -17.93 -4.69
C TYR A 482 -12.03 -19.44 -4.56
N SER A 483 -12.80 -20.08 -5.43
CA SER A 483 -12.73 -21.52 -5.71
C SER A 483 -11.79 -21.74 -6.88
N VAL A 484 -10.97 -22.78 -6.78
CA VAL A 484 -10.04 -23.23 -7.81
C VAL A 484 -10.55 -24.56 -8.33
N ALA A 485 -10.83 -24.65 -9.63
CA ALA A 485 -11.13 -25.89 -10.32
C ALA A 485 -9.96 -26.18 -11.27
N GLY A 486 -9.16 -27.21 -10.97
CA GLY A 486 -8.01 -27.61 -11.77
C GLY A 486 -8.28 -28.85 -12.61
N GLN A 487 -7.25 -29.33 -13.30
CA GLN A 487 -7.29 -30.61 -14.01
C GLN A 487 -7.47 -31.81 -13.06
N MET A 488 -7.78 -32.99 -13.61
CA MET A 488 -8.00 -34.24 -12.85
C MET A 488 -9.07 -34.14 -11.77
N ASP A 489 -10.12 -33.34 -12.00
CA ASP A 489 -11.17 -33.03 -11.03
C ASP A 489 -10.58 -32.57 -9.69
N SER A 490 -9.55 -31.73 -9.73
CA SER A 490 -8.97 -31.12 -8.54
C SER A 490 -9.78 -29.89 -8.11
N CYS A 491 -10.10 -29.84 -6.84
CA CYS A 491 -10.83 -28.74 -6.21
C CYS A 491 -9.95 -28.07 -5.15
N GLY A 492 -9.94 -26.74 -5.16
CA GLY A 492 -9.19 -25.94 -4.21
C GLY A 492 -9.88 -24.65 -3.85
N TYR A 493 -9.28 -23.92 -2.92
CA TYR A 493 -9.78 -22.64 -2.45
C TYR A 493 -8.63 -21.67 -2.19
N ILE A 494 -8.86 -20.40 -2.50
CA ILE A 494 -8.06 -19.27 -2.04
C ILE A 494 -8.92 -18.54 -1.02
N GLN A 495 -8.60 -18.72 0.26
CA GLN A 495 -9.39 -18.20 1.38
C GLN A 495 -8.69 -17.01 2.02
N ASN A 496 -9.38 -15.87 2.06
CA ASN A 496 -8.89 -14.69 2.75
C ASN A 496 -9.13 -14.81 4.26
N ALA A 497 -8.18 -14.32 5.05
CA ALA A 497 -8.32 -14.25 6.51
C ALA A 497 -9.39 -13.24 6.98
N HIS A 498 -10.04 -12.54 6.04
CA HIS A 498 -11.00 -11.45 6.31
C HIS A 498 -10.45 -10.38 7.27
N ALA A 499 -9.14 -10.17 7.23
CA ALA A 499 -8.46 -9.18 8.05
C ALA A 499 -8.39 -7.82 7.33
N ALA A 500 -8.10 -6.75 8.09
CA ALA A 500 -7.83 -5.43 7.51
C ALA A 500 -6.52 -5.46 6.71
N PHE A 501 -5.57 -6.31 7.12
CA PHE A 501 -4.35 -6.64 6.38
C PHE A 501 -4.57 -7.89 5.53
N ASP A 502 -3.93 -8.01 4.37
CA ASP A 502 -4.12 -9.19 3.51
C ASP A 502 -3.26 -10.35 3.97
N ARG A 503 -3.96 -11.44 4.32
CA ARG A 503 -3.41 -12.77 4.47
C ARG A 503 -4.43 -13.71 3.84
N PHE A 504 -3.95 -14.62 3.01
CA PHE A 504 -4.78 -15.69 2.50
C PHE A 504 -3.98 -16.96 2.34
N THR A 505 -4.71 -18.05 2.25
CA THR A 505 -4.17 -19.39 2.07
C THR A 505 -4.77 -19.97 0.80
N CYS A 506 -3.92 -20.53 -0.05
CA CYS A 506 -4.34 -21.34 -1.17
C CYS A 506 -4.16 -22.81 -0.80
N THR A 507 -5.25 -23.58 -0.85
CA THR A 507 -5.29 -25.01 -0.59
C THR A 507 -5.83 -25.72 -1.82
N LEU A 508 -5.25 -26.88 -2.15
CA LEU A 508 -5.70 -27.74 -3.24
C LEU A 508 -5.80 -29.17 -2.69
N ASP A 509 -6.85 -29.89 -3.08
CA ASP A 509 -7.09 -31.28 -2.67
C ASP A 509 -6.06 -32.27 -3.27
N LYS A 510 -5.70 -32.06 -4.54
CA LYS A 510 -4.78 -32.89 -5.33
C LYS A 510 -3.60 -32.03 -5.78
N PRO A 511 -2.52 -31.93 -4.97
CA PRO A 511 -1.34 -31.10 -5.27
C PRO A 511 -0.68 -31.40 -6.62
N GLN A 512 -0.83 -32.62 -7.14
CA GLN A 512 -0.24 -33.05 -8.41
C GLN A 512 -0.95 -32.47 -9.64
N ALA A 513 -2.21 -32.04 -9.49
CA ALA A 513 -2.99 -31.51 -10.61
C ALA A 513 -2.55 -30.12 -11.05
N LEU A 514 -1.86 -29.38 -10.18
CA LEU A 514 -1.48 -28.01 -10.47
C LEU A 514 -0.19 -27.64 -9.76
N ASN A 515 0.83 -27.32 -10.56
CA ASN A 515 2.15 -26.97 -10.05
C ASN A 515 2.05 -25.80 -9.06
N ALA A 516 2.59 -26.00 -7.86
CA ALA A 516 2.54 -24.99 -6.80
C ALA A 516 3.22 -23.69 -7.21
N ARG A 517 4.29 -23.76 -8.03
CA ARG A 517 4.98 -22.58 -8.56
C ARG A 517 4.05 -21.70 -9.40
N ASP A 518 3.27 -22.33 -10.27
CA ASP A 518 2.37 -21.65 -11.18
C ASP A 518 1.22 -21.00 -10.39
N MET A 519 0.65 -21.74 -9.43
CA MET A 519 -0.34 -21.19 -8.51
C MET A 519 0.18 -20.07 -7.63
N LEU A 520 1.43 -20.14 -7.21
CA LEU A 520 2.07 -19.11 -6.41
C LEU A 520 2.15 -17.80 -7.21
N ALA A 521 2.63 -17.86 -8.46
CA ALA A 521 2.71 -16.70 -9.35
C ALA A 521 1.32 -16.13 -9.72
N VAL A 522 0.37 -17.00 -10.06
CA VAL A 522 -1.01 -16.61 -10.42
C VAL A 522 -1.74 -15.99 -9.22
N SER A 523 -1.62 -16.57 -8.04
CA SER A 523 -2.26 -16.03 -6.83
C SER A 523 -1.68 -14.66 -6.44
N LEU A 524 -0.36 -14.45 -6.64
CA LEU A 524 0.26 -13.13 -6.49
C LEU A 524 -0.30 -12.13 -7.51
N LEU A 525 -0.39 -12.52 -8.78
CA LEU A 525 -0.98 -11.70 -9.84
C LEU A 525 -2.42 -11.29 -9.49
N ILE A 526 -3.26 -12.24 -9.08
CA ILE A 526 -4.64 -11.98 -8.66
C ILE A 526 -4.66 -10.95 -7.53
N ASN A 527 -3.84 -11.12 -6.48
CA ASN A 527 -3.82 -10.18 -5.36
C ASN A 527 -3.32 -8.77 -5.77
N ILE A 528 -2.36 -8.68 -6.68
CA ILE A 528 -1.83 -7.39 -7.16
C ILE A 528 -2.84 -6.67 -8.05
N ARG A 529 -3.62 -7.40 -8.87
CA ARG A 529 -4.57 -6.81 -9.82
C ARG A 529 -5.98 -6.62 -9.24
N ASP A 530 -6.49 -7.61 -8.54
CA ASP A 530 -7.79 -7.58 -7.87
C ASP A 530 -7.66 -7.05 -6.42
N LYS A 531 -6.93 -5.93 -6.24
CA LYS A 531 -6.83 -5.26 -4.94
C LYS A 531 -8.24 -4.88 -4.47
N ASP A 532 -8.68 -5.49 -3.39
CA ASP A 532 -9.94 -5.12 -2.74
C ASP A 532 -9.80 -3.71 -2.16
N LYS A 533 -10.56 -2.76 -2.71
CA LYS A 533 -10.52 -1.34 -2.35
C LYS A 533 -11.39 -1.04 -1.13
N TRP A 534 -11.00 0.00 -0.38
CA TRP A 534 -11.74 0.49 0.78
C TRP A 534 -13.02 1.24 0.42
N TYR A 535 -13.06 1.78 -0.79
CA TYR A 535 -14.12 2.63 -1.30
C TYR A 535 -14.97 1.90 -2.36
N PRO A 536 -16.21 2.35 -2.59
CA PRO A 536 -17.05 1.85 -3.67
C PRO A 536 -16.37 2.02 -5.01
N TRP A 537 -16.47 1.02 -5.88
CA TRP A 537 -15.83 1.07 -7.20
C TRP A 537 -16.51 0.12 -8.18
N PHE A 538 -16.50 0.53 -9.44
CA PHE A 538 -16.91 -0.29 -10.57
C PHE A 538 -15.66 -0.87 -11.22
N ASN A 539 -15.68 -2.18 -11.45
CA ASN A 539 -14.61 -2.97 -12.06
C ASN A 539 -14.94 -3.23 -13.53
#